data_AF-A0A7W0GQI8-F1
#
_entry.id   AF-A0A7W0GQI8-F1
#
_cell.length_a   1.000
_cell.length_b   1.000
_cell.length_c   1.000
_cell.angle_alpha   90.00
_cell.angle_beta   90.00
_cell.angle_gamma   90.00
#
_symmetry.space_group_name_H-M   'P 1'
#
loop_
_entity.id
_entity.type
_entity.pdbx_description
1 polymer ?
#
loop_
_entity_poly.entity_id
_entity_poly.type
_entity_poly.pdbx_seq_one_letter_code
_entity_poly.pdbx_strand_id
1 'polypeptide(L)'
;MDLALERTRVLQRDAEWAAAASEGHDLERVLSFWTDDAVLLAPGLAAMVGKDALRQYVQGSMEIPGFRITWRSTDVTFSPDGNSRTCSAAMPSP
;
A
#
# COMPACT_ATOMS: atom_id res chain seq x y z
N MET A 1 -3.37 -9.54 -22.93
CA MET A 1 -3.35 -8.63 -21.77
C MET A 1 -2.68 -7.35 -22.21
N ASP A 2 -3.34 -6.20 -22.06
CA ASP A 2 -2.73 -4.91 -22.36
C ASP A 2 -1.92 -4.44 -21.14
N LEU A 3 -0.60 -4.58 -21.21
CA LEU A 3 0.30 -4.25 -20.11
C LEU A 3 0.33 -2.74 -19.80
N ALA A 4 0.06 -1.89 -20.78
CA ALA A 4 0.03 -0.44 -20.56
C ALA A 4 -1.21 -0.04 -19.76
N LEU A 5 -2.38 -0.57 -20.14
CA LEU A 5 -3.61 -0.37 -19.37
C LEU A 5 -3.48 -0.93 -17.95
N GLU A 6 -2.93 -2.13 -17.81
CA GLU A 6 -2.75 -2.79 -16.52
C GLU A 6 -1.75 -2.05 -15.63
N ARG A 7 -0.71 -1.43 -16.20
CA ARG A 7 0.21 -0.54 -15.46
C ARG A 7 -0.53 0.66 -14.91
N THR A 8 -1.34 1.35 -15.72
CA THR A 8 -2.14 2.49 -15.27
C THR A 8 -3.08 2.11 -14.12
N ARG A 9 -3.73 0.94 -14.20
CA ARG A 9 -4.62 0.45 -13.15
C ARG A 9 -3.91 0.20 -11.83
N VAL A 10 -2.70 -0.37 -11.87
CA VAL A 10 -1.89 -0.59 -10.66
C VAL A 10 -1.50 0.74 -10.02
N LEU A 11 -1.01 1.70 -10.83
CA LEU A 11 -0.62 3.02 -10.34
C LEU A 11 -1.80 3.80 -9.75
N GLN A 12 -2.98 3.73 -10.38
CA GLN A 12 -4.20 4.36 -9.86
C GLN A 12 -4.62 3.74 -8.52
N ARG A 13 -4.60 2.40 -8.43
CA ARG A 13 -4.98 1.69 -7.21
C ARG A 13 -4.04 1.98 -6.04
N ASP A 14 -2.74 2.07 -6.30
CA ASP A 14 -1.78 2.46 -5.27
C ASP A 14 -1.99 3.92 -4.81
N ALA A 15 -2.29 4.83 -5.75
CA ALA A 15 -2.60 6.22 -5.40
C ALA A 15 -3.89 6.34 -4.55
N GLU A 16 -4.92 5.54 -4.86
CA GLU A 16 -6.15 5.46 -4.06
C GLU A 16 -5.87 4.95 -2.63
N TRP A 17 -5.02 3.94 -2.50
CA TRP A 17 -4.58 3.44 -1.19
C TRP A 17 -3.81 4.51 -0.42
N ALA A 18 -2.84 5.17 -1.06
CA ALA A 18 -1.99 6.18 -0.41
C ALA A 18 -2.82 7.39 0.07
N ALA A 19 -3.84 7.80 -0.69
CA ALA A 19 -4.78 8.82 -0.27
C ALA A 19 -5.58 8.38 0.97
N ALA A 20 -6.16 7.17 0.95
CA ALA A 20 -6.93 6.65 2.08
C ALA A 20 -6.09 6.50 3.35
N ALA A 21 -4.86 5.99 3.24
CA ALA A 21 -3.93 5.86 4.36
C ALA A 21 -3.49 7.23 4.91
N SER A 22 -3.31 8.22 4.03
CA SER A 22 -2.94 9.59 4.39
C SER A 22 -4.07 10.34 5.11
N GLU A 23 -5.31 10.12 4.71
CA GLU A 23 -6.49 10.71 5.36
C GLU A 23 -6.68 10.22 6.80
N GLY A 24 -6.19 9.02 7.11
CA GLY A 24 -5.98 8.55 8.48
C GLY A 24 -7.25 8.30 9.30
N HIS A 25 -8.41 8.16 8.67
CA HIS A 25 -9.68 7.97 9.38
C HIS A 25 -10.51 6.76 8.90
N ASP A 26 -10.13 6.09 7.81
CA ASP A 26 -10.90 4.98 7.23
C ASP A 26 -10.08 3.67 7.20
N LEU A 27 -10.02 3.01 8.36
CA LEU A 27 -9.27 1.76 8.56
C LEU A 27 -9.74 0.65 7.61
N GLU A 28 -11.06 0.45 7.49
CA GLU A 28 -11.61 -0.64 6.68
C GLU A 28 -11.35 -0.41 5.19
N ARG A 29 -11.39 0.85 4.72
CA ARG A 29 -10.97 1.17 3.36
C ARG A 29 -9.51 0.85 3.13
N VAL A 30 -8.59 1.22 4.03
CA VAL A 30 -7.16 0.90 3.89
C VAL A 30 -6.95 -0.62 3.84
N LEU A 31 -7.60 -1.38 4.73
CA LEU A 31 -7.49 -2.84 4.77
C LEU A 31 -8.11 -3.53 3.54
N SER A 32 -9.07 -2.90 2.86
CA SER A 32 -9.73 -3.48 1.67
C SER A 32 -8.80 -3.65 0.47
N PHE A 33 -7.70 -2.91 0.40
CA PHE A 33 -6.69 -3.03 -0.66
C PHE A 33 -5.75 -4.21 -0.46
N TRP A 34 -5.74 -4.83 0.72
CA TRP A 34 -4.88 -5.96 1.04
C TRP A 34 -5.63 -7.27 0.96
N THR A 35 -4.92 -8.31 0.54
CA THR A 35 -5.36 -9.70 0.67
C THR A 35 -5.24 -10.17 2.13
N ASP A 36 -5.90 -11.26 2.47
CA ASP A 36 -5.90 -11.77 3.85
C ASP A 36 -4.52 -12.28 4.30
N ASP A 37 -3.67 -12.65 3.34
CA ASP A 37 -2.28 -13.11 3.50
C ASP A 37 -1.23 -12.02 3.25
N ALA A 38 -1.66 -10.74 3.16
CA ALA A 38 -0.75 -9.63 2.91
C ALA A 38 0.36 -9.54 3.96
N VAL A 39 1.57 -9.19 3.51
CA VAL A 39 2.74 -9.01 4.37
C VAL A 39 3.23 -7.57 4.26
N LEU A 40 3.32 -6.87 5.38
CA LEU A 40 3.89 -5.52 5.46
C LEU A 40 5.30 -5.57 6.05
N LEU A 41 6.24 -4.98 5.32
CA LEU A 41 7.65 -4.89 5.67
C LEU A 41 8.01 -3.43 5.93
N ALA A 42 7.83 -2.98 7.16
CA ALA A 42 8.20 -1.64 7.57
C ALA A 42 9.68 -1.57 8.02
N PRO A 43 10.43 -0.52 7.67
CA PRO A 43 11.83 -0.37 8.09
C PRO A 43 11.99 -0.44 9.61
N GLY A 44 12.92 -1.26 10.09
CA GLY A 44 13.23 -1.40 11.52
C GLY A 44 12.19 -2.18 12.34
N LEU A 45 11.14 -2.71 11.71
CA LEU A 45 10.13 -3.54 12.36
C LEU A 45 10.17 -4.98 11.82
N ALA A 46 9.66 -5.91 12.62
CA ALA A 46 9.42 -7.27 12.17
C ALA A 46 8.32 -7.29 11.10
N ALA A 47 8.36 -8.30 10.22
CA ALA A 47 7.34 -8.51 9.22
C ALA A 47 5.97 -8.72 9.88
N MET A 48 4.97 -7.98 9.42
CA MET A 48 3.58 -8.15 9.84
C MET A 48 2.85 -8.98 8.80
N VAL A 49 2.27 -10.10 9.22
CA VAL A 49 1.64 -11.07 8.33
C VAL A 49 0.15 -11.14 8.62
N GLY A 50 -0.65 -10.97 7.58
CA GLY A 50 -2.09 -11.09 7.60
C GLY A 50 -2.83 -9.85 8.10
N LYS A 51 -4.12 -9.75 7.72
CA LYS A 51 -4.94 -8.55 7.98
C LYS A 51 -5.08 -8.17 9.45
N ASP A 52 -5.05 -9.12 10.38
CA ASP A 52 -5.19 -8.80 11.81
C ASP A 52 -3.98 -8.00 12.32
N ALA A 53 -2.77 -8.41 11.95
CA ALA A 53 -1.54 -7.68 12.30
C ALA A 53 -1.52 -6.29 11.63
N LEU A 54 -1.94 -6.23 10.36
CA LEU A 54 -2.02 -4.96 9.62
C LEU A 54 -3.07 -4.02 10.19
N ARG A 55 -4.21 -4.54 10.67
CA ARG A 55 -5.25 -3.75 11.33
C ARG A 55 -4.70 -3.06 12.57
N GLN A 56 -4.01 -3.81 13.43
CA GLN A 56 -3.39 -3.23 14.63
C GLN A 56 -2.36 -2.16 14.29
N TYR A 57 -1.55 -2.39 13.25
CA TYR A 57 -0.57 -1.42 12.78
C TYR A 57 -1.20 -0.11 12.28
N VAL A 58 -2.19 -0.21 11.39
CA VAL A 58 -2.85 0.97 10.83
C VAL A 58 -3.60 1.72 11.92
N GLN A 59 -4.30 1.02 12.81
CA GLN A 59 -5.01 1.65 13.94
C GLN A 59 -4.04 2.40 14.86
N GLY A 60 -2.94 1.77 15.28
CA GLY A 60 -1.93 2.43 16.11
C GLY A 60 -1.28 3.62 15.42
N SER A 61 -1.15 3.58 14.09
CA SER A 61 -0.62 4.70 13.32
C SER A 61 -1.56 5.91 13.28
N MET A 62 -2.88 5.69 13.30
CA MET A 62 -3.90 6.74 13.33
C MET A 62 -3.98 7.44 14.70
N GLU A 63 -3.56 6.78 15.76
CA GLU A 63 -3.51 7.35 17.12
C GLU A 63 -2.35 8.33 17.32
N ILE A 64 -1.34 8.34 16.43
CA ILE A 64 -0.18 9.23 16.51
C ILE A 64 -0.55 10.59 15.90
N PRO A 65 -0.58 11.69 16.68
CA PRO A 65 -0.96 13.00 16.16
C PRO A 65 -0.03 13.47 15.04
N GLY A 66 -0.60 13.83 13.90
CA GLY A 66 0.15 14.31 12.73
C GLY A 66 0.87 13.23 11.93
N PHE A 67 0.75 11.95 12.29
CA PHE A 67 1.28 10.86 11.49
C PHE A 67 0.49 10.73 10.19
N ARG A 68 1.19 10.74 9.06
CA ARG A 68 0.61 10.64 7.73
C ARG A 68 1.56 9.87 6.83
N ILE A 69 1.08 8.74 6.32
CA ILE A 69 1.82 7.96 5.32
C ILE A 69 1.47 8.54 3.95
N THR A 70 2.49 8.98 3.21
CA THR A 70 2.31 9.40 1.81
C THR A 70 3.42 8.83 0.96
N TRP A 71 3.05 8.35 -0.23
CA TRP A 71 3.99 7.96 -1.27
C TRP A 71 3.39 8.20 -2.63
N ARG A 72 4.27 8.22 -3.63
CA ARG A 72 3.90 8.22 -5.04
C ARG A 72 4.59 7.05 -5.72
N SER A 73 3.80 6.17 -6.30
CA SER A 73 4.30 5.13 -7.19
C SER A 73 4.73 5.70 -8.54
N THR A 74 5.85 5.23 -9.06
CA THR A 74 6.44 5.70 -10.32
C THR A 74 6.71 4.57 -11.32
N ASP A 75 6.85 3.33 -10.86
CA ASP A 75 7.13 2.20 -11.73
C ASP A 75 6.37 0.92 -11.33
N VAL A 76 5.98 0.14 -12.33
CA VAL A 76 5.34 -1.18 -12.17
C VAL A 76 6.06 -2.20 -13.04
N THR A 77 6.68 -3.20 -12.42
CA THR A 77 7.29 -4.33 -13.13
C THR A 77 6.38 -5.55 -13.07
N PHE A 78 6.22 -6.24 -14.21
CA PHE A 78 5.42 -7.46 -14.32
C PHE A 78 6.33 -8.68 -14.31
N SER A 79 5.89 -9.73 -13.64
CA SER A 79 6.53 -11.05 -13.72
C SER A 79 6.42 -11.66 -15.13
N PRO A 80 7.35 -12.53 -15.55
CA PRO A 80 7.32 -13.15 -16.89
C PRO A 80 6.06 -13.96 -17.17
N ASP A 81 5.46 -14.55 -16.13
CA ASP A 81 4.20 -15.30 -16.17
C ASP A 81 2.96 -14.40 -16.04
N GLY A 82 3.14 -13.10 -15.79
CA GLY A 82 2.07 -12.10 -15.72
C GLY A 82 1.17 -12.18 -14.48
N ASN A 83 1.48 -13.09 -13.56
CA ASN A 83 0.63 -13.41 -12.41
C ASN A 83 0.92 -12.51 -11.20
N SER A 84 2.16 -12.04 -11.06
CA SER A 84 2.57 -11.10 -10.02
C SER A 84 3.11 -9.78 -10.62
N ARG A 85 2.97 -8.70 -9.85
CA ARG A 85 3.35 -7.34 -10.24
C ARG A 85 3.97 -6.66 -9.04
N THR A 86 5.06 -5.95 -9.27
CA THR A 86 5.76 -5.18 -8.24
C THR A 86 5.62 -3.70 -8.57
N CYS A 87 5.12 -2.92 -7.63
CA CYS A 87 5.04 -1.47 -7.73
C CYS A 87 6.13 -0.84 -6.86
N SER A 88 6.90 0.10 -7.41
CA SER A 88 7.88 0.86 -6.65
C SER A 88 7.34 2.25 -6.36
N ALA A 89 7.32 2.60 -5.08
CA ALA A 89 6.86 3.89 -4.58
C ALA A 89 7.93 4.54 -3.70
N ALA A 90 8.04 5.86 -3.80
CA ALA A 90 8.87 6.65 -2.91
C ALA A 90 7.99 7.64 -2.14
N MET A 91 8.35 7.91 -0.88
CA MET A 91 7.77 9.05 -0.18
C MET A 91 8.14 10.33 -0.94
N PRO A 92 7.21 11.26 -1.16
CA PRO A 92 7.54 12.52 -1.78
C PRO A 92 8.48 13.28 -0.83
N SER A 93 9.52 13.91 -1.38
CA SER A 93 10.30 14.87 -0.60
C SER A 93 9.38 15.99 -0.09
N PRO A 94 9.58 16.47 1.15
CA PRO A 94 8.80 17.57 1.73
C PRO A 94 8.96 18.89 0.95
#